data_AF-A0A1G1ZAB0-F1
#
_entry.id   AF-A0A1G1ZAB0-F1
#
_cell.length_a   1.000
_cell.length_b   1.000
_cell.length_c   1.000
_cell.angle_alpha   90.00
_cell.angle_beta   90.00
_cell.angle_gamma   90.00
#
_symmetry.space_group_name_H-M   'P 1'
#
loop_
_entity.id
_entity.type
_entity.pdbx_description
1 polymer ?
#
loop_
_entity_poly.entity_id
_entity_poly.type
_entity_poly.pdbx_seq_one_letter_code
_entity_poly.pdbx_strand_id
1 'polypeptide(L)'
;MVEKTFFLKLVKNLKRCEVRVYDIILYMETSSLIAQAGNQNSFLGDSVLGSKFFNPDYLFNQGVKFFHEIFNFTIDAGIVSLFHTILYFLAIFFLTIIIYTSVRMFEIRKKEKKHLEHEIAEYTQHQREQEKKSKQGEEVSKNPRWVKTLNYIFSEHPSDWKLAVIEADSMLEELIGQLGFKGETLGEKLKGANQGNFRNLTTAWEVHTIRNRIAHEGVAYELSQHEAKRVTALYERIFREYGFI
;
A
#
# COMPACT_ATOMS: atom_id res chain seq x y z
N MET A 1 19.28 -4.58 -39.09
CA MET A 1 19.84 -5.94 -39.33
C MET A 1 18.99 -7.05 -38.69
N VAL A 2 18.21 -6.79 -37.64
CA VAL A 2 17.38 -7.79 -36.92
C VAL A 2 16.10 -8.20 -37.68
N GLU A 3 15.48 -7.30 -38.45
CA GLU A 3 14.21 -7.56 -39.15
C GLU A 3 14.31 -8.58 -40.30
N LYS A 4 15.37 -8.52 -41.11
CA LYS A 4 15.57 -9.46 -42.24
C LYS A 4 15.71 -10.90 -41.74
N THR A 5 16.34 -11.10 -40.58
CA THR A 5 16.53 -12.42 -39.96
C THR A 5 15.22 -13.00 -39.46
N PHE A 6 14.31 -12.16 -38.95
CA PHE A 6 12.98 -12.60 -38.50
C PHE A 6 12.08 -12.97 -39.68
N PHE A 7 12.07 -12.16 -40.74
CA PHE A 7 11.29 -12.43 -41.96
C PHE A 7 11.76 -13.70 -42.68
N LEU A 8 13.07 -13.93 -42.80
CA LEU A 8 13.61 -15.19 -43.33
C LEU A 8 13.26 -16.41 -42.47
N LYS A 9 13.17 -16.25 -41.15
CA LYS A 9 12.77 -17.31 -40.23
C LYS A 9 11.26 -17.61 -40.32
N LEU A 10 10.44 -16.58 -40.53
CA LEU A 10 9.00 -16.71 -40.75
C LEU A 10 8.70 -17.38 -42.11
N VAL A 11 9.38 -16.96 -43.18
CA VAL A 11 9.25 -17.56 -44.52
C VAL A 11 9.76 -19.01 -44.54
N LYS A 12 10.87 -19.33 -43.84
CA LYS A 12 11.32 -20.72 -43.67
C LYS A 12 10.30 -21.58 -42.91
N ASN A 13 9.66 -21.03 -41.88
CA ASN A 13 8.65 -21.74 -41.11
C ASN A 13 7.34 -21.95 -41.89
N LEU A 14 6.94 -20.96 -42.70
CA LEU A 14 5.80 -21.07 -43.62
C LEU A 14 6.04 -22.14 -44.70
N LYS A 15 7.19 -22.14 -45.37
CA LYS A 15 7.55 -23.20 -46.33
C LYS A 15 7.66 -24.58 -45.67
N ARG A 16 8.13 -24.66 -44.42
CA ARG A 16 8.17 -25.92 -43.64
C ARG A 16 6.77 -26.41 -43.23
N CYS A 17 5.81 -25.51 -43.05
CA CYS A 17 4.40 -25.88 -42.87
C CYS A 17 3.78 -26.36 -44.19
N GLU A 18 4.06 -25.68 -45.30
CA GLU A 18 3.55 -26.04 -46.64
C GLU A 18 4.06 -27.44 -47.08
N VAL A 19 5.35 -27.73 -46.87
CA VAL A 19 5.92 -29.07 -47.12
C VAL A 19 5.28 -30.14 -46.23
N ARG A 20 5.00 -29.84 -44.96
CA ARG A 20 4.29 -30.77 -44.07
C ARG A 20 2.83 -31.00 -44.48
N VAL A 21 2.17 -30.02 -45.08
CA VAL A 21 0.81 -30.17 -45.60
C VAL A 21 0.83 -31.06 -46.84
N TYR A 22 1.80 -30.90 -47.74
CA TYR A 22 1.99 -31.82 -48.87
C TYR A 22 2.32 -33.25 -48.44
N ASP A 23 3.15 -33.44 -47.41
CA ASP A 23 3.42 -34.77 -46.84
C ASP A 23 2.16 -35.40 -46.21
N ILE A 24 1.30 -34.60 -45.57
CA ILE A 24 0.01 -35.06 -45.03
C ILE A 24 -0.97 -35.42 -46.15
N ILE A 25 -0.98 -34.67 -47.25
CA ILE A 25 -1.80 -34.98 -48.43
C ILE A 25 -1.29 -36.27 -49.11
N LEU A 26 0.03 -36.47 -49.23
CA LEU A 26 0.63 -37.69 -49.78
C LEU A 26 0.39 -38.92 -48.88
N TYR A 27 0.38 -38.74 -47.55
CA TYR A 27 0.02 -39.78 -46.59
C TYR A 27 -1.48 -40.12 -46.64
N MET A 28 -2.35 -39.15 -46.92
CA MET A 28 -3.78 -39.37 -47.13
C MET A 28 -4.06 -40.08 -48.46
N GLU A 29 -3.32 -39.76 -49.52
CA GLU A 29 -3.47 -40.37 -50.85
C GLU A 29 -2.95 -41.82 -50.87
N THR A 30 -1.82 -42.10 -50.19
CA THR A 30 -1.30 -43.46 -50.01
C THR A 30 -2.17 -44.33 -49.08
N SER A 31 -2.83 -43.72 -48.09
CA SER A 31 -3.83 -44.41 -47.25
C SER A 31 -5.11 -44.74 -48.01
N SER A 32 -5.51 -43.92 -48.98
CA SER A 32 -6.68 -44.18 -49.85
C SER A 32 -6.46 -45.37 -50.81
N LEU A 33 -5.22 -45.59 -51.26
CA LEU A 33 -4.84 -46.75 -52.08
C LEU A 33 -4.81 -48.06 -51.28
N ILE A 34 -4.45 -48.01 -49.99
CA ILE A 34 -4.49 -49.18 -49.09
C ILE A 34 -5.95 -49.52 -48.70
N ALA A 35 -6.83 -48.53 -48.60
CA ALA A 35 -8.25 -48.74 -48.30
C ALA A 35 -9.02 -49.44 -49.43
N GLN A 36 -8.51 -49.44 -50.67
CA GLN A 36 -9.10 -50.17 -51.79
C GLN A 36 -8.83 -51.69 -51.78
N ALA A 37 -7.94 -52.19 -50.93
CA ALA A 37 -7.65 -53.63 -50.78
C ALA A 37 -8.57 -54.35 -49.77
N GLY A 38 -9.53 -53.65 -49.15
CA GLY A 38 -10.36 -54.17 -48.06
C GLY A 38 -11.86 -54.15 -48.35
N ASN A 39 -12.31 -54.58 -49.54
CA ASN A 39 -13.74 -54.75 -49.81
C ASN A 39 -14.09 -56.19 -50.22
N GLN A 40 -13.97 -57.10 -49.26
CA GLN A 40 -14.76 -58.32 -49.22
C GLN A 40 -15.26 -58.56 -47.80
N ASN A 41 -16.23 -57.77 -47.35
CA ASN A 41 -17.03 -58.14 -46.19
C ASN A 41 -18.51 -57.93 -46.51
N SER A 42 -19.14 -58.99 -46.97
CA SER A 42 -20.58 -59.16 -47.20
C SER A 42 -21.37 -59.22 -45.88
N PHE A 43 -21.14 -58.26 -44.98
CA PHE A 43 -21.80 -58.22 -43.66
C PHE A 43 -22.62 -56.95 -43.41
N LEU A 44 -22.41 -55.87 -44.20
CA LEU A 44 -23.08 -54.58 -44.00
C LEU A 44 -23.81 -54.05 -45.24
N GLY A 45 -24.11 -54.91 -46.22
CA GLY A 45 -24.80 -54.52 -47.45
C GLY A 45 -26.24 -54.03 -47.23
N ASP A 46 -26.94 -54.58 -46.22
CA ASP A 46 -28.38 -54.38 -46.02
C ASP A 46 -28.74 -53.57 -44.76
N SER A 47 -27.76 -52.97 -44.08
CA SER A 47 -27.96 -52.17 -42.86
C SER A 47 -28.02 -50.67 -43.15
N VAL A 48 -28.73 -49.89 -42.31
CA VAL A 48 -28.84 -48.41 -42.39
C VAL A 48 -27.48 -47.71 -42.54
N LEU A 49 -26.42 -48.31 -41.99
CA LEU A 49 -25.02 -47.87 -42.05
C LEU A 49 -24.34 -48.09 -43.41
N GLY A 50 -24.90 -48.91 -44.30
CA GLY A 50 -24.46 -49.09 -45.69
C GLY A 50 -25.10 -48.07 -46.67
N SER A 51 -25.99 -47.20 -46.17
CA SER A 51 -26.63 -46.19 -47.01
C SER A 51 -25.65 -45.08 -47.41
N LYS A 52 -25.84 -44.52 -48.61
CA LYS A 52 -25.01 -43.43 -49.17
C LYS A 52 -24.84 -42.24 -48.22
N PHE A 53 -25.81 -42.00 -47.34
CA PHE A 53 -25.82 -40.89 -46.37
C PHE A 53 -24.89 -41.09 -45.17
N PHE A 54 -24.49 -42.32 -44.84
CA PHE A 54 -23.52 -42.59 -43.77
C PHE A 54 -22.12 -42.90 -44.29
N ASN A 55 -21.91 -42.82 -45.61
CA ASN A 55 -20.59 -42.90 -46.20
C ASN A 55 -19.77 -41.64 -45.83
N PRO A 56 -18.63 -41.78 -45.13
CA PRO A 56 -17.81 -40.64 -44.69
C PRO A 56 -17.35 -39.74 -45.84
N ASP A 57 -17.00 -40.33 -46.99
CA ASP A 57 -16.54 -39.59 -48.17
C ASP A 57 -17.69 -38.80 -48.80
N TYR A 58 -18.91 -39.34 -48.81
CA TYR A 58 -20.09 -38.63 -49.31
C TYR A 58 -20.46 -37.45 -48.43
N LEU A 59 -20.51 -37.64 -47.11
CA LEU A 59 -20.81 -36.57 -46.14
C LEU A 59 -19.76 -35.46 -46.17
N PHE A 60 -18.47 -35.82 -46.23
CA PHE A 60 -17.39 -34.86 -46.33
C PHE A 60 -17.48 -34.05 -47.62
N ASN A 61 -17.65 -34.71 -48.77
CA ASN A 61 -17.78 -34.03 -50.05
C ASN A 61 -19.01 -33.11 -50.13
N GLN A 62 -20.14 -33.51 -49.55
CA GLN A 62 -21.33 -32.66 -49.49
C GLN A 62 -21.13 -31.45 -48.57
N GLY A 63 -20.45 -31.64 -47.42
CA GLY A 63 -20.06 -30.56 -46.53
C GLY A 63 -19.13 -29.56 -47.22
N VAL A 64 -18.08 -30.03 -47.89
CA VAL A 64 -17.14 -29.16 -48.61
C VAL A 64 -17.84 -28.35 -49.71
N LYS A 65 -18.75 -28.96 -50.48
CA LYS A 65 -19.54 -28.24 -51.50
C LYS A 65 -20.41 -27.14 -50.89
N PHE A 66 -21.08 -27.44 -49.78
CA PHE A 66 -21.89 -26.46 -49.05
C PHE A 66 -21.04 -25.27 -48.57
N PHE A 67 -19.87 -25.55 -47.97
CA PHE A 67 -18.96 -24.49 -47.55
C PHE A 67 -18.39 -23.69 -48.72
N HIS A 68 -18.10 -24.33 -49.84
CA HIS A 68 -17.62 -23.66 -51.05
C HIS A 68 -18.70 -22.75 -51.66
N GLU A 69 -19.96 -23.17 -51.69
CA GLU A 69 -21.09 -22.35 -52.15
C GLU A 69 -21.32 -21.14 -51.22
N ILE A 70 -21.27 -21.33 -49.91
CA ILE A 70 -21.37 -20.23 -48.93
C ILE A 70 -20.19 -19.27 -49.04
N PHE A 71 -18.97 -19.80 -49.20
CA PHE A 71 -17.77 -18.98 -49.31
C PHE A 71 -17.81 -18.16 -50.60
N ASN A 72 -18.14 -18.76 -51.75
CA ASN A 72 -18.22 -18.04 -53.01
C ASN A 72 -19.33 -16.99 -53.02
N PHE A 73 -20.46 -17.23 -52.34
CA PHE A 73 -21.49 -16.22 -52.13
C PHE A 73 -20.99 -15.06 -51.26
N THR A 74 -20.21 -15.34 -50.21
CA THR A 74 -19.61 -14.34 -49.33
C THR A 74 -18.49 -13.54 -50.00
N ILE A 75 -17.85 -14.11 -51.02
CA ILE A 75 -16.82 -13.48 -51.88
C ILE A 75 -17.45 -12.75 -53.07
N ASP A 76 -18.77 -12.55 -53.09
CA ASP A 76 -19.37 -11.58 -54.02
C ASP A 76 -18.85 -10.17 -53.68
N ALA A 77 -18.28 -9.50 -54.69
CA ALA A 77 -17.63 -8.19 -54.51
C ALA A 77 -18.59 -7.13 -53.95
N GLY A 78 -19.89 -7.24 -54.22
CA GLY A 78 -20.92 -6.34 -53.69
C GLY A 78 -21.07 -6.48 -52.19
N ILE A 79 -21.22 -7.71 -51.69
CA ILE A 79 -21.39 -7.99 -50.25
C ILE A 79 -20.15 -7.58 -49.45
N VAL A 80 -18.96 -7.87 -49.97
CA VAL A 80 -17.69 -7.48 -49.33
C VAL A 80 -17.57 -5.95 -49.24
N SER A 81 -17.93 -5.21 -50.28
CA SER A 81 -17.85 -3.74 -50.29
C SER A 81 -18.81 -3.08 -49.30
N LEU A 82 -20.03 -3.60 -49.18
CA LEU A 82 -21.02 -3.15 -48.20
C LEU A 82 -20.54 -3.39 -46.77
N PHE A 83 -19.96 -4.57 -46.50
CA PHE A 83 -19.42 -4.90 -45.19
C PHE A 83 -18.27 -3.97 -44.78
N HIS A 84 -17.32 -3.70 -45.69
CA HIS A 84 -16.23 -2.75 -45.43
C HIS A 84 -16.74 -1.34 -45.14
N THR A 85 -17.77 -0.90 -45.87
CA THR A 85 -18.39 0.42 -45.67
C THR A 85 -19.02 0.52 -44.28
N ILE A 86 -19.76 -0.50 -43.85
CA ILE A 86 -20.37 -0.58 -42.51
C ILE A 86 -19.29 -0.56 -41.42
N LEU A 87 -18.22 -1.34 -41.59
CA LEU A 87 -17.10 -1.36 -40.63
C LEU A 87 -16.40 0.00 -40.52
N TYR A 88 -16.23 0.71 -41.64
CA TYR A 88 -15.64 2.05 -41.64
C TYR A 88 -16.47 3.05 -40.83
N PHE A 89 -17.81 3.05 -41.01
CA PHE A 89 -18.70 3.88 -40.21
C PHE A 89 -18.68 3.51 -38.73
N LEU A 90 -18.66 2.20 -38.43
CA LEU A 90 -18.57 1.71 -37.06
C LEU A 90 -17.24 2.11 -36.39
N ALA A 91 -16.14 2.09 -37.14
CA ALA A 91 -14.84 2.52 -36.66
C ALA A 91 -14.82 4.02 -36.31
N ILE A 92 -15.42 4.87 -37.15
CA ILE A 92 -15.56 6.31 -36.87
C ILE A 92 -16.42 6.53 -35.63
N PHE A 93 -17.53 5.81 -35.50
CA PHE A 93 -18.42 5.90 -34.34
C PHE A 93 -17.70 5.55 -33.03
N PHE A 94 -16.92 4.46 -33.01
CA PHE A 94 -16.13 4.13 -31.83
C PHE A 94 -15.00 5.12 -31.59
N LEU A 95 -14.36 5.65 -32.64
CA LEU A 95 -13.31 6.66 -32.51
C LEU A 95 -13.85 7.93 -31.83
N THR A 96 -15.04 8.41 -32.21
CA THR A 96 -15.64 9.60 -31.58
C THR A 96 -15.98 9.36 -30.12
N ILE A 97 -16.49 8.18 -29.75
CA ILE A 97 -16.73 7.80 -28.35
C ILE A 97 -15.42 7.76 -27.55
N ILE A 98 -14.36 7.17 -28.12
CA ILE A 98 -13.04 7.10 -27.47
C ILE A 98 -12.49 8.51 -27.23
N ILE A 99 -12.60 9.40 -28.21
CA ILE A 99 -12.16 10.80 -28.07
C ILE A 99 -12.99 11.51 -26.99
N TYR A 100 -14.32 11.41 -27.02
CA TYR A 100 -15.21 12.05 -26.05
C TYR A 100 -14.92 11.58 -24.61
N THR A 101 -14.83 10.26 -24.41
CA THR A 101 -14.55 9.66 -23.10
C THR A 101 -13.15 10.04 -22.60
N SER A 102 -12.15 10.10 -23.48
CA SER A 102 -10.80 10.53 -23.14
C SER A 102 -10.77 11.98 -22.67
N VAL A 103 -11.39 12.91 -23.43
CA VAL A 103 -11.48 14.33 -23.03
C VAL A 103 -12.17 14.47 -21.67
N ARG A 104 -13.31 13.78 -21.49
CA ARG A 104 -14.05 13.82 -20.23
C ARG A 104 -13.25 13.26 -19.05
N MET A 105 -12.48 12.19 -19.28
CA MET A 105 -11.57 11.61 -18.28
C MET A 105 -10.48 12.61 -17.87
N PHE A 106 -9.89 13.35 -18.80
CA PHE A 106 -8.89 14.37 -18.49
C PHE A 106 -9.47 15.56 -17.71
N GLU A 107 -10.70 15.99 -18.01
CA GLU A 107 -11.39 17.05 -17.25
C GLU A 107 -11.62 16.67 -15.79
N ILE A 108 -12.06 15.43 -15.54
CA ILE A 108 -12.31 14.91 -14.19
C ILE A 108 -10.99 14.85 -13.41
N ARG A 109 -9.94 14.25 -13.99
CA ARG A 109 -8.62 14.14 -13.36
C ARG A 109 -8.01 15.50 -13.00
N LYS A 110 -8.25 16.54 -13.81
CA LYS A 110 -7.74 17.90 -13.54
C LYS A 110 -8.43 18.55 -12.33
N LYS A 111 -9.72 18.25 -12.09
CA LYS A 111 -10.45 18.72 -10.91
C LYS A 111 -10.02 17.98 -9.65
N GLU A 112 -9.88 16.66 -9.74
CA GLU A 112 -9.42 15.81 -8.63
C GLU A 112 -8.01 16.21 -8.17
N LYS A 113 -7.08 16.43 -9.10
CA LYS A 113 -5.70 16.81 -8.75
C LYS A 113 -5.64 18.11 -7.94
N LYS A 114 -6.46 19.11 -8.28
CA LYS A 114 -6.50 20.38 -7.55
C LYS A 114 -7.05 20.23 -6.13
N HIS A 115 -8.05 19.39 -5.94
CA HIS A 115 -8.60 19.11 -4.61
C HIS A 115 -7.58 18.37 -3.74
N LEU A 116 -6.95 17.33 -4.30
CA LEU A 116 -5.91 16.56 -3.64
C LEU A 116 -4.70 17.43 -3.28
N GLU A 117 -4.26 18.33 -4.17
CA GLU A 117 -3.17 19.27 -3.88
C GLU A 117 -3.51 20.20 -2.71
N HIS A 118 -4.76 20.66 -2.61
CA HIS A 118 -5.22 21.49 -1.49
C HIS A 118 -5.23 20.71 -0.17
N GLU A 119 -5.79 19.50 -0.16
CA GLU A 119 -5.84 18.64 1.03
C GLU A 119 -4.43 18.25 1.52
N ILE A 120 -3.52 17.91 0.60
CA ILE A 120 -2.12 17.61 0.93
C ILE A 120 -1.43 18.84 1.53
N ALA A 121 -1.68 20.03 0.99
CA ALA A 121 -1.10 21.27 1.51
C ALA A 121 -1.61 21.59 2.92
N GLU A 122 -2.92 21.45 3.17
CA GLU A 122 -3.55 21.65 4.48
C GLU A 122 -2.99 20.66 5.52
N TYR A 123 -2.93 19.36 5.16
CA TYR A 123 -2.35 18.32 6.02
C TYR A 123 -0.87 18.62 6.35
N THR A 124 -0.09 19.00 5.35
CA THR A 124 1.35 19.32 5.53
C THR A 124 1.53 20.53 6.45
N GLN A 125 0.65 21.53 6.37
CA GLN A 125 0.70 22.68 7.26
C GLN A 125 0.40 22.29 8.71
N HIS A 126 -0.65 21.49 8.95
CA HIS A 126 -0.98 21.01 10.29
C HIS A 126 0.14 20.18 10.91
N GLN A 127 0.80 19.32 10.12
CA GLN A 127 1.97 18.57 10.60
C GLN A 127 3.11 19.49 11.02
N ARG A 128 3.44 20.51 10.21
CA ARG A 128 4.51 21.48 10.55
C ARG A 128 4.19 22.27 11.82
N GLU A 129 2.92 22.60 12.05
CA GLU A 129 2.50 23.26 13.28
C GLU A 129 2.62 22.34 14.50
N GLN A 130 2.26 21.07 14.36
CA GLN A 130 2.46 20.06 15.41
C GLN A 130 3.94 19.83 15.71
N GLU A 131 4.78 19.71 14.68
CA GLU A 131 6.23 19.58 14.84
C GLU A 131 6.87 20.81 15.50
N LYS A 132 6.41 22.02 15.18
CA LYS A 132 6.88 23.24 15.85
C LYS A 132 6.47 23.25 17.32
N LYS A 133 5.24 22.84 17.63
CA LYS A 133 4.77 22.71 19.02
C LYS A 133 5.52 21.62 19.79
N SER A 134 5.80 20.48 19.15
CA SER A 134 6.59 19.41 19.78
C SER A 134 8.03 19.87 20.00
N LYS A 135 8.69 20.44 18.99
CA LYS A 135 10.08 20.95 19.10
C LYS A 135 10.22 22.11 20.09
N GLN A 136 9.21 22.96 20.24
CA GLN A 136 9.18 23.96 21.32
C GLN A 136 9.02 23.36 22.71
N GLY A 137 8.34 22.20 22.83
CA GLY A 137 8.31 21.42 24.08
C GLY A 137 9.56 20.56 24.32
N GLU A 138 10.30 20.24 23.26
CA GLU A 138 11.48 19.36 23.23
C GLU A 138 12.81 20.12 23.11
N GLU A 139 12.88 21.40 23.51
CA GLU A 139 14.20 21.91 23.90
C GLU A 139 14.64 21.07 25.11
N VAL A 140 15.52 20.09 24.82
CA VAL A 140 16.27 19.33 25.82
C VAL A 140 16.91 20.38 26.71
N SER A 141 16.48 20.42 27.98
CA SER A 141 16.92 21.44 28.90
C SER A 141 18.43 21.59 28.86
N LYS A 142 18.90 22.83 28.78
CA LYS A 142 20.34 23.13 28.89
C LYS A 142 20.85 22.87 30.31
N ASN A 143 19.98 22.61 31.29
CA ASN A 143 20.36 22.37 32.67
C ASN A 143 21.00 20.96 32.80
N PRO A 144 22.30 20.88 33.11
CA PRO A 144 23.00 19.60 33.19
C PRO A 144 22.46 18.68 34.30
N ARG A 145 21.88 19.24 35.38
CA ARG A 145 21.23 18.42 36.43
C ARG A 145 19.94 17.79 35.93
N TRP A 146 19.15 18.52 35.12
CA TRP A 146 17.94 17.95 34.53
C TRP A 146 18.26 16.79 33.58
N VAL A 147 19.30 16.94 32.74
CA VAL A 147 19.76 15.86 31.85
C VAL A 147 20.19 14.63 32.66
N LYS A 148 20.87 14.83 33.79
CA LYS A 148 21.25 13.75 34.70
C LYS A 148 20.02 13.04 35.30
N THR A 149 19.02 13.79 35.74
CA THR A 149 17.72 13.25 36.21
C THR A 149 17.05 12.41 35.13
N LEU A 150 17.05 12.86 33.88
CA LEU A 150 16.51 12.10 32.75
C LEU A 150 17.31 10.81 32.50
N ASN A 151 18.64 10.84 32.59
CA ASN A 151 19.43 9.61 32.45
C ASN A 151 19.06 8.56 33.49
N TYR A 152 18.78 8.98 34.73
CA TYR A 152 18.31 8.06 35.77
C TYR A 152 16.91 7.49 35.48
N ILE A 153 15.99 8.28 34.92
CA ILE A 153 14.64 7.78 34.62
C ILE A 153 14.59 6.78 33.46
N PHE A 154 15.52 6.91 32.52
CA PHE A 154 15.65 6.01 31.37
C PHE A 154 16.50 4.77 31.64
N SER A 155 17.11 4.67 32.82
CA SER A 155 17.83 3.46 33.25
C SER A 155 16.89 2.26 33.42
N GLU A 156 17.45 1.06 33.37
CA GLU A 156 16.72 -0.21 33.61
C GLU A 156 16.64 -0.56 35.11
N HIS A 157 17.40 0.13 35.96
CA HIS A 157 17.51 -0.19 37.38
C HIS A 157 16.48 0.57 38.24
N PRO A 158 15.69 -0.11 39.09
CA PRO A 158 14.71 0.54 39.98
C PRO A 158 15.31 1.54 40.99
N SER A 159 16.57 1.34 41.38
CA SER A 159 17.31 2.28 42.23
C SER A 159 17.48 3.66 41.58
N ASP A 160 17.69 3.67 40.27
CA ASP A 160 17.95 4.90 39.50
C ASP A 160 16.66 5.70 39.35
N TRP A 161 15.52 5.05 39.21
CA TRP A 161 14.22 5.74 39.17
C TRP A 161 13.93 6.50 40.46
N LYS A 162 14.27 5.91 41.62
CA LYS A 162 14.18 6.59 42.92
C LYS A 162 15.14 7.78 42.98
N LEU A 163 16.36 7.59 42.49
CA LEU A 163 17.37 8.65 42.43
C LEU A 163 16.94 9.82 41.54
N ALA A 164 16.27 9.56 40.41
CA ALA A 164 15.70 10.57 39.55
C ALA A 164 14.68 11.46 40.29
N VAL A 165 13.77 10.85 41.05
CA VAL A 165 12.76 11.57 41.83
C VAL A 165 13.39 12.40 42.96
N ILE A 166 14.43 11.88 43.61
CA ILE A 166 15.16 12.59 44.66
C ILE A 166 15.92 13.80 44.08
N GLU A 167 16.62 13.62 42.95
CA GLU A 167 17.32 14.71 42.27
C GLU A 167 16.35 15.80 41.80
N ALA A 168 15.20 15.40 41.24
CA ALA A 168 14.15 16.34 40.84
C ALA A 168 13.57 17.12 42.03
N ASP A 169 13.34 16.49 43.19
CA ASP A 169 12.86 17.18 44.39
C ASP A 169 13.89 18.19 44.93
N SER A 170 15.18 17.84 44.90
CA SER A 170 16.26 18.78 45.25
C SER A 170 16.29 20.00 44.33
N MET A 171 16.06 19.81 43.03
CA MET A 171 15.95 20.91 42.07
C MET A 171 14.72 21.79 42.35
N LEU A 172 13.60 21.21 42.75
CA LEU A 172 12.40 21.95 43.15
C LEU A 172 12.64 22.80 44.40
N GLU A 173 13.39 22.27 45.36
CA GLU A 173 13.78 23.03 46.55
C GLU A 173 14.63 24.26 46.22
N GLU A 174 15.56 24.13 45.27
CA GLU A 174 16.38 25.24 44.78
C GLU A 174 15.55 26.29 44.06
N LEU A 175 14.67 25.86 43.15
CA LEU A 175 13.74 26.76 42.45
C LEU A 175 12.90 27.57 43.44
N ILE A 176 12.29 26.90 44.42
CA ILE A 176 11.45 27.55 45.42
C ILE A 176 12.28 28.49 46.32
N GLY A 177 13.53 28.12 46.62
CA GLY A 177 14.47 29.01 47.29
C GLY A 177 14.77 30.28 46.47
N GLN A 178 14.98 30.14 45.17
CA GLN A 178 15.22 31.28 44.25
C GLN A 178 14.00 32.21 44.13
N LEU A 179 12.79 31.67 44.25
CA LEU A 179 11.55 32.45 44.32
C LEU A 179 11.37 33.20 45.65
N GLY A 180 12.26 33.00 46.62
CA GLY A 180 12.30 33.75 47.88
C GLY A 180 11.48 33.15 49.03
N PHE A 181 11.00 31.91 48.89
CA PHE A 181 10.28 31.22 49.97
C PHE A 181 11.24 30.78 51.08
N LYS A 182 10.86 31.06 52.34
CA LYS A 182 11.67 30.74 53.53
C LYS A 182 11.25 29.41 54.14
N GLY A 183 12.23 28.63 54.59
CA GLY A 183 12.08 27.33 55.24
C GLY A 183 13.39 26.55 55.18
N GLU A 184 13.64 25.67 56.14
CA GLU A 184 14.82 24.81 56.15
C GLU A 184 14.67 23.63 55.17
N THR A 185 13.42 23.19 54.96
CA THR A 185 13.08 22.10 54.06
C THR A 185 12.13 22.54 52.96
N LEU A 186 12.09 21.80 51.84
CA LEU A 186 11.09 21.99 50.79
C LEU A 186 9.65 21.99 51.33
N GLY A 187 9.32 21.08 52.26
CA GLY A 187 7.99 21.01 52.86
C GLY A 187 7.61 22.26 53.64
N GLU A 188 8.56 22.90 54.34
CA GLU A 188 8.33 24.18 55.02
C GLU A 188 8.15 25.33 54.03
N LYS A 189 8.99 25.39 52.99
CA LYS A 189 8.88 26.40 51.94
C LYS A 189 7.52 26.31 51.22
N LEU A 190 7.03 25.10 50.96
CA LEU A 190 5.72 24.85 50.35
C LEU A 190 4.55 25.24 51.27
N LYS A 191 4.68 25.11 52.60
CA LYS A 191 3.65 25.56 53.56
C LYS A 191 3.50 27.09 53.56
N GLY A 192 4.60 27.82 53.32
CA GLY A 192 4.60 29.27 53.21
C GLY A 192 4.08 29.79 51.85
N ALA A 193 3.92 28.92 50.85
CA ALA A 193 3.44 29.29 49.52
C ALA A 193 1.90 29.24 49.43
N ASN A 194 1.34 30.10 48.58
CA ASN A 194 -0.09 30.08 48.21
C ASN A 194 -0.24 29.94 46.69
N GLN A 195 -1.42 29.55 46.21
CA GLN A 195 -1.69 29.37 44.77
C GLN A 195 -1.53 30.67 43.96
N GLY A 196 -1.63 31.84 44.61
CA GLY A 196 -1.41 33.14 43.98
C GLY A 196 0.06 33.41 43.65
N ASN A 197 1.00 32.91 44.47
CA ASN A 197 2.43 33.14 44.32
C ASN A 197 3.16 31.95 43.68
N PHE A 198 2.55 30.77 43.71
CA PHE A 198 3.08 29.56 43.05
C PHE A 198 1.95 28.73 42.46
N ARG A 199 1.74 28.84 41.13
CA ARG A 199 0.58 28.23 40.44
C ARG A 199 0.51 26.71 40.56
N ASN A 200 1.65 26.02 40.64
CA ASN A 200 1.73 24.56 40.70
C ASN A 200 1.83 23.99 42.12
N LEU A 201 1.33 24.71 43.14
CA LEU A 201 1.49 24.31 44.54
C LEU A 201 0.97 22.91 44.85
N THR A 202 -0.22 22.57 44.36
CA THR A 202 -0.82 21.24 44.56
C THR A 202 0.04 20.14 43.95
N THR A 203 0.55 20.36 42.73
CA THR A 203 1.43 19.41 42.03
C THR A 203 2.76 19.26 42.76
N ALA A 204 3.35 20.35 43.26
CA ALA A 204 4.57 20.31 44.04
C ALA A 204 4.41 19.49 45.34
N TRP A 205 3.27 19.64 46.03
CA TRP A 205 2.95 18.81 47.20
C TRP A 205 2.79 17.33 46.85
N GLU A 206 2.15 17.01 45.73
CA GLU A 206 1.99 15.62 45.26
C GLU A 206 3.34 14.95 45.05
N VAL A 207 4.22 15.56 44.24
CA VAL A 207 5.52 14.98 43.92
C VAL A 207 6.45 14.92 45.13
N HIS A 208 6.39 15.93 46.01
CA HIS A 208 7.15 15.95 47.26
C HIS A 208 6.70 14.83 48.21
N THR A 209 5.41 14.53 48.27
CA THR A 209 4.88 13.42 49.08
C THR A 209 5.41 12.09 48.60
N ILE A 210 5.51 11.89 47.28
CA ILE A 210 6.08 10.66 46.70
C ILE A 210 7.56 10.55 47.04
N ARG A 211 8.33 11.65 46.95
CA ARG A 211 9.73 11.67 47.40
C ARG A 211 9.86 11.36 48.90
N ASN A 212 8.98 11.90 49.74
CA ASN A 212 8.99 11.62 51.18
C ASN A 212 8.75 10.14 51.47
N ARG A 213 7.82 9.51 50.74
CA ARG A 213 7.61 8.06 50.84
C ARG A 213 8.85 7.28 50.46
N ILE A 214 9.54 7.65 49.38
CA ILE A 214 10.83 7.04 49.00
C ILE A 214 11.86 7.16 50.13
N ALA A 215 11.94 8.32 50.80
CA ALA A 215 12.88 8.54 51.89
C ALA A 215 12.53 7.74 53.17
N HIS A 216 11.25 7.63 53.52
CA HIS A 216 10.80 6.93 54.72
C HIS A 216 10.78 5.41 54.56
N GLU A 217 10.29 4.91 53.42
CA GLU A 217 10.13 3.48 53.15
C GLU A 217 11.39 2.87 52.50
N GLY A 218 12.26 3.69 51.90
CA GLY A 218 13.57 3.29 51.40
C GLY A 218 13.51 2.16 50.38
N VAL A 219 14.14 1.02 50.73
CA VAL A 219 14.18 -0.18 49.88
C VAL A 219 12.78 -0.81 49.75
N ALA A 220 11.94 -0.73 50.78
CA ALA A 220 10.62 -1.37 50.81
C ALA A 220 9.61 -0.73 49.85
N TYR A 221 9.83 0.52 49.43
CA TYR A 221 8.95 1.18 48.49
C TYR A 221 9.22 0.72 47.05
N GLU A 222 8.27 0.03 46.45
CA GLU A 222 8.34 -0.36 45.04
C GLU A 222 7.82 0.77 44.15
N LEU A 223 8.74 1.51 43.53
CA LEU A 223 8.41 2.53 42.54
C LEU A 223 8.48 1.92 41.14
N SER A 224 7.37 1.89 40.42
CA SER A 224 7.37 1.45 39.02
C SER A 224 8.00 2.50 38.11
N GLN A 225 8.62 2.07 37.00
CA GLN A 225 9.17 3.01 36.01
C GLN A 225 8.10 3.95 35.45
N HIS A 226 6.87 3.45 35.25
CA HIS A 226 5.75 4.26 34.78
C HIS A 226 5.43 5.39 35.78
N GLU A 227 5.34 5.05 37.07
CA GLU A 227 5.06 6.04 38.11
C GLU A 227 6.21 7.04 38.25
N ALA A 228 7.46 6.57 38.20
CA ALA A 228 8.62 7.45 38.23
C ALA A 228 8.62 8.44 37.05
N LYS A 229 8.27 7.97 35.84
CA LYS A 229 8.14 8.82 34.64
C LYS A 229 7.02 9.84 34.79
N ARG A 230 5.87 9.43 35.32
CA ARG A 230 4.74 10.32 35.62
C ARG A 230 5.16 11.44 36.58
N VAL A 231 5.80 11.08 37.68
CA VAL A 231 6.28 12.03 38.71
C VAL A 231 7.35 12.97 38.13
N THR A 232 8.30 12.44 37.36
CA THR A 232 9.34 13.25 36.70
C THR A 232 8.73 14.26 35.71
N ALA A 233 7.71 13.87 34.95
CA ALA A 233 6.99 14.78 34.04
C ALA A 233 6.24 15.89 34.79
N LEU A 234 5.76 15.64 36.02
CA LEU A 234 5.17 16.67 36.87
C LEU A 234 6.23 17.69 37.33
N TYR A 235 7.42 17.24 37.73
CA TYR A 235 8.55 18.13 38.01
C TYR A 235 8.93 18.95 36.77
N GLU A 236 9.03 18.30 35.61
CA GLU A 236 9.37 18.96 34.35
C GLU A 236 8.41 20.12 34.03
N ARG A 237 7.09 19.88 34.18
CA ARG A 237 6.07 20.91 33.96
C ARG A 237 6.30 22.11 34.87
N ILE A 238 6.59 21.87 36.14
CA ILE A 238 6.87 22.95 37.11
C ILE A 238 8.11 23.72 36.64
N PHE A 239 9.20 23.05 36.31
CA PHE A 239 10.46 23.71 35.93
C PHE A 239 10.35 24.51 34.64
N ARG A 240 9.65 24.00 33.63
CA ARG A 240 9.42 24.72 32.36
C ARG A 240 8.59 25.99 32.56
N GLU A 241 7.60 25.97 33.45
CA GLU A 241 6.76 27.15 33.72
C GLU A 241 7.58 28.31 34.33
N TYR A 242 8.60 28.00 35.13
CA TYR A 242 9.50 29.00 35.73
C TYR A 242 10.79 29.22 34.93
N GLY A 243 10.97 28.59 33.77
CA GLY A 243 12.19 28.69 32.96
C GLY A 243 13.44 28.19 33.67
N PHE A 244 13.29 27.27 34.63
CA PHE A 244 14.40 26.67 35.38
C PHE A 244 15.17 25.62 34.56
N ILE A 245 14.50 25.07 33.53
CA ILE A 245 15.02 24.08 32.58
C ILE A 245 14.70 24.49 31.15
#